data_AF-A0A955IDU8-F1
#
_entry.id   AF-A0A955IDU8-F1
#
_cell.length_a   1.000
_cell.length_b   1.000
_cell.length_c   1.000
_cell.angle_alpha   90.00
_cell.angle_beta   90.00
_cell.angle_gamma   90.00
#
_symmetry.space_group_name_H-M   'P 1'
#
loop_
_entity.id
_entity.type
_entity.pdbx_description
1 polymer ?
#
loop_
_entity_poly.entity_id
_entity_poly.type
_entity_poly.pdbx_seq_one_letter_code
_entity_poly.pdbx_strand_id
1 'polypeptide(L)'
;MSEQIQKVWSAVHNRFGFYDSQGNRLPELSIIDISDIPQELDRVDIEDIFKIWVWIQTNINRLLKEFDFASVEIVEHTEFEIRLVSNDITILRSIRNQILFEAISELGIKKQKQKLNLMKVVECKNSSILETFKKDYSKYGPRKGFEDKFKLYSGNYAREGSVWNEVAELGNSYIFVAHSGIPFLRGFYNTTKNKNLCLTEYHHSHDPYEQYRKAPLDKNFISNLTKEDIDRPIIIDRSYTGNTLKYLKDFIADSKTVALFPKTESSIRLSDYFIINNKLFNSKDVNFNKEGWYFNLIRESLNL
;
A
#
# COMPACT_ATOMS: atom_id res chain seq x y z
N MET A 1 -8.79 34.08 -3.47
CA MET A 1 -8.31 32.71 -3.78
C MET A 1 -9.54 31.86 -4.07
N SER A 2 -9.62 31.20 -5.23
CA SER A 2 -10.86 30.51 -5.62
C SER A 2 -11.14 29.30 -4.72
N GLU A 3 -12.42 28.98 -4.53
CA GLU A 3 -12.86 27.85 -3.69
C GLU A 3 -12.27 26.51 -4.14
N GLN A 4 -12.00 26.35 -5.45
CA GLN A 4 -11.30 25.20 -6.00
C GLN A 4 -9.83 25.10 -5.55
N ILE A 5 -9.10 26.23 -5.50
CA ILE A 5 -7.71 26.26 -5.03
C ILE A 5 -7.64 25.90 -3.54
N GLN A 6 -8.61 26.34 -2.73
CA GLN A 6 -8.72 25.94 -1.33
C GLN A 6 -8.99 24.44 -1.15
N LYS A 7 -9.76 23.81 -2.04
CA LYS A 7 -10.04 22.36 -2.01
C LYS A 7 -8.83 21.52 -2.43
N VAL A 8 -8.07 21.97 -3.44
CA VAL A 8 -6.78 21.34 -3.79
C VAL A 8 -5.79 21.47 -2.63
N TRP A 9 -5.71 22.65 -2.02
CA TRP A 9 -4.86 22.87 -0.86
C TRP A 9 -5.25 22.02 0.36
N SER A 10 -6.54 21.82 0.64
CA SER A 10 -6.96 20.96 1.74
C SER A 10 -6.71 19.47 1.48
N ALA A 11 -6.83 19.00 0.23
CA ALA A 11 -6.48 17.63 -0.15
C ALA A 11 -4.98 17.35 -0.01
N VAL A 12 -4.14 18.33 -0.41
CA VAL A 12 -2.68 18.30 -0.23
C VAL A 12 -2.33 18.27 1.26
N HIS A 13 -2.98 19.09 2.10
CA HIS A 13 -2.73 19.11 3.56
C HIS A 13 -3.27 17.86 4.29
N ASN A 14 -4.27 17.18 3.72
CA ASN A 14 -4.87 16.00 4.34
C ASN A 14 -4.24 14.66 3.88
N ARG A 15 -3.21 14.68 3.01
CA ARG A 15 -2.43 13.49 2.59
C ARG A 15 -3.22 12.40 1.84
N PHE A 16 -4.36 12.72 1.22
CA PHE A 16 -5.23 11.73 0.56
C PHE A 16 -5.05 11.60 -0.96
N GLY A 17 -4.10 12.34 -1.54
CA GLY A 17 -3.75 12.27 -2.96
C GLY A 17 -3.57 13.66 -3.57
N PHE A 18 -2.81 13.72 -4.65
CA PHE A 18 -2.54 14.95 -5.38
C PHE A 18 -3.45 15.04 -6.61
N TYR A 19 -3.91 16.25 -6.92
CA TYR A 19 -4.86 16.49 -7.99
C TYR A 19 -4.40 17.65 -8.87
N ASP A 20 -4.62 17.56 -10.18
CA ASP A 20 -4.39 18.68 -11.10
C ASP A 20 -5.46 19.77 -10.94
N SER A 21 -5.33 20.86 -11.70
CA SER A 21 -6.27 21.99 -11.68
C SER A 21 -7.68 21.63 -12.16
N GLN A 22 -7.85 20.50 -12.84
CA GLN A 22 -9.14 19.96 -13.29
C GLN A 22 -9.72 18.96 -12.27
N GLY A 23 -9.00 18.67 -11.19
CA GLY A 23 -9.37 17.67 -10.20
C GLY A 23 -9.06 16.25 -10.64
N ASN A 24 -8.21 15.98 -11.63
CA ASN A 24 -7.78 14.61 -11.92
C ASN A 24 -6.68 14.20 -10.94
N ARG A 25 -6.75 12.96 -10.44
CA ARG A 25 -5.70 12.43 -9.55
C ARG A 25 -4.39 12.30 -10.32
N LEU A 26 -3.33 12.89 -9.79
CA LEU A 26 -1.99 12.79 -10.33
C LEU A 26 -1.39 11.41 -10.04
N PRO A 27 -0.60 10.84 -10.96
CA PRO A 27 0.16 9.64 -10.68
C PRO A 27 1.18 9.86 -9.56
N GLU A 28 1.34 8.84 -8.73
CA GLU A 28 2.26 8.80 -7.59
C GLU A 28 3.17 7.58 -7.74
N LEU A 29 4.45 7.72 -7.40
CA LEU A 29 5.42 6.60 -7.45
C LEU A 29 6.39 6.65 -6.27
N SER A 30 6.50 5.53 -5.55
CA SER A 30 7.55 5.32 -4.56
C SER A 30 8.91 5.23 -5.26
N ILE A 31 9.90 6.04 -4.83
CA ILE A 31 11.29 5.79 -5.21
C ILE A 31 11.77 4.53 -4.51
N ILE A 32 11.59 4.52 -3.19
CA ILE A 32 11.93 3.43 -2.30
C ILE A 32 10.91 3.40 -1.15
N ASP A 33 10.60 2.19 -0.71
CA ASP A 33 9.66 1.88 0.35
C ASP A 33 10.31 0.77 1.18
N ILE A 34 10.80 1.12 2.37
CA ILE A 34 11.53 0.15 3.20
C ILE A 34 10.58 -0.81 3.93
N SER A 35 9.27 -0.54 3.90
CA SER A 35 8.23 -1.46 4.36
C SER A 35 7.84 -2.52 3.32
N ASP A 36 8.06 -2.21 2.02
CA ASP A 36 7.77 -3.05 0.85
C ASP A 36 8.92 -2.92 -0.17
N ILE A 37 10.07 -3.54 0.13
CA ILE A 37 11.31 -3.34 -0.63
C ILE A 37 11.07 -3.64 -2.12
N PRO A 38 11.45 -2.72 -3.03
CA PRO A 38 11.26 -2.92 -4.46
C PRO A 38 12.11 -4.09 -4.98
N GLN A 39 11.57 -4.85 -5.94
CA GLN A 39 12.23 -6.04 -6.49
C GLN A 39 13.59 -5.74 -7.13
N GLU A 40 13.82 -4.52 -7.59
CA GLU A 40 15.12 -4.09 -8.14
C GLU A 40 16.24 -4.14 -7.09
N LEU A 41 15.88 -4.08 -5.81
CA LEU A 41 16.78 -4.19 -4.67
C LEU A 41 16.75 -5.59 -4.02
N ASP A 42 16.11 -6.59 -4.64
CA ASP A 42 15.98 -7.95 -4.09
C ASP A 42 17.31 -8.69 -3.91
N ARG A 43 18.41 -8.16 -4.46
CA ARG A 43 19.78 -8.68 -4.32
C ARG A 43 20.70 -7.69 -3.61
N VAL A 44 20.17 -6.67 -2.95
CA VAL A 44 20.98 -5.72 -2.19
C VAL A 44 20.91 -6.11 -0.71
N ASP A 45 22.06 -5.99 -0.02
CA ASP A 45 22.12 -6.18 1.42
C ASP A 45 21.16 -5.24 2.15
N ILE A 46 20.60 -5.67 3.28
CA ILE A 46 19.68 -4.80 4.03
C ILE A 46 20.37 -3.53 4.56
N GLU A 47 21.65 -3.60 4.92
CA GLU A 47 22.34 -2.42 5.44
C GLU A 47 22.66 -1.45 4.31
N ASP A 48 22.92 -1.98 3.11
CA ASP A 48 23.08 -1.17 1.90
C ASP A 48 21.75 -0.59 1.41
N ILE A 49 20.63 -1.30 1.53
CA ILE A 49 19.29 -0.73 1.27
C ILE A 49 19.04 0.47 2.19
N PHE A 50 19.42 0.36 3.47
CA PHE A 50 19.29 1.46 4.40
C PHE A 50 20.23 2.63 4.07
N LYS A 51 21.46 2.37 3.64
CA LYS A 51 22.37 3.43 3.14
C LYS A 51 21.78 4.12 1.91
N ILE A 52 21.23 3.36 0.95
CA ILE A 52 20.54 3.91 -0.23
C ILE A 52 19.38 4.81 0.21
N TRP A 53 18.54 4.33 1.13
CA TRP A 53 17.43 5.09 1.68
C TRP A 53 17.88 6.45 2.26
N VAL A 54 18.86 6.43 3.18
CA VAL A 54 19.40 7.64 3.83
C VAL A 54 20.04 8.58 2.80
N TRP A 55 20.80 8.03 1.85
CA TRP A 55 21.44 8.81 0.78
C TRP A 55 20.39 9.51 -0.09
N ILE A 56 19.32 8.82 -0.47
CA ILE A 56 18.23 9.41 -1.27
C ILE A 56 17.55 10.51 -0.45
N GLN A 57 17.19 10.28 0.81
CA GLN A 57 16.60 11.33 1.67
C GLN A 57 17.47 12.59 1.72
N THR A 58 18.78 12.42 1.79
CA THR A 58 19.74 13.53 1.86
C THR A 58 19.89 14.27 0.53
N ASN A 59 19.84 13.56 -0.59
CA ASN A 59 20.18 14.11 -1.92
C ASN A 59 18.99 14.43 -2.82
N ILE A 60 17.78 13.98 -2.49
CA ILE A 60 16.63 14.02 -3.41
C ILE A 60 16.34 15.43 -3.95
N ASN A 61 16.39 16.46 -3.10
CA ASN A 61 16.14 17.85 -3.50
C ASN A 61 17.21 18.39 -4.46
N ARG A 62 18.46 17.94 -4.31
CA ARG A 62 19.55 18.29 -5.21
C ARG A 62 19.35 17.60 -6.57
N LEU A 63 19.09 16.30 -6.54
CA LEU A 63 18.90 15.48 -7.74
C LEU A 63 17.73 15.97 -8.60
N LEU A 64 16.58 16.29 -8.00
CA LEU A 64 15.42 16.79 -8.75
C LEU A 64 15.70 18.13 -9.46
N LYS A 65 16.58 18.97 -8.90
CA LYS A 65 17.01 20.22 -9.54
C LYS A 65 18.02 19.98 -10.66
N GLU A 66 19.00 19.12 -10.43
CA GLU A 66 20.05 18.83 -11.42
C GLU A 66 19.51 18.12 -12.66
N PHE A 67 18.51 17.27 -12.49
CA PHE A 67 17.90 16.56 -13.60
C PHE A 67 16.80 17.35 -14.34
N ASP A 68 16.55 18.61 -13.94
CA ASP A 68 15.58 19.53 -14.55
C ASP A 68 14.14 18.99 -14.64
N PHE A 69 13.65 18.38 -13.55
CA PHE A 69 12.30 17.82 -13.48
C PHE A 69 11.30 18.83 -12.89
N ALA A 70 11.04 19.92 -13.62
CA ALA A 70 10.18 21.02 -13.16
C ALA A 70 8.72 20.62 -12.82
N SER A 71 8.24 19.46 -13.29
CA SER A 71 6.87 18.96 -13.04
C SER A 71 6.78 17.89 -11.95
N VAL A 72 7.85 17.68 -11.18
CA VAL A 72 7.92 16.61 -10.18
C VAL A 72 8.05 17.19 -8.78
N GLU A 73 7.15 16.77 -7.90
CA GLU A 73 7.16 17.17 -6.50
C GLU A 73 7.42 15.95 -5.63
N ILE A 74 8.05 16.19 -4.48
CA ILE A 74 8.17 15.19 -3.41
C ILE A 74 6.89 15.25 -2.60
N VAL A 75 6.21 14.12 -2.51
CA VAL A 75 5.10 13.95 -1.57
C VAL A 75 5.69 13.87 -0.17
N GLU A 76 5.17 14.67 0.78
CA GLU A 76 5.59 14.64 2.20
C GLU A 76 5.99 13.22 2.61
N HIS A 77 7.24 13.10 3.10
CA HIS A 77 7.80 11.82 3.49
C HIS A 77 6.89 11.16 4.52
N THR A 78 6.32 10.00 4.16
CA THR A 78 5.93 9.07 5.21
C THR A 78 7.21 8.53 5.83
N GLU A 79 7.16 8.09 7.08
CA GLU A 79 8.35 7.68 7.83
C GLU A 79 9.14 6.58 7.10
N PHE A 80 8.45 5.73 6.31
CA PHE A 80 9.00 4.52 5.69
C PHE A 80 8.93 4.49 4.15
N GLU A 81 8.42 5.54 3.49
CA GLU A 81 8.40 5.65 2.02
C GLU A 81 8.77 7.06 1.51
N ILE A 82 9.64 7.10 0.49
CA ILE A 82 9.94 8.32 -0.29
C ILE A 82 9.15 8.24 -1.60
N ARG A 83 8.30 9.22 -1.85
CA ARG A 83 7.38 9.21 -2.98
C ARG A 83 7.46 10.50 -3.80
N LEU A 84 7.30 10.32 -5.10
CA LEU A 84 7.20 11.39 -6.08
C LEU A 84 5.79 11.47 -6.64
N VAL A 85 5.40 12.67 -7.05
CA VAL A 85 4.18 12.95 -7.80
C VAL A 85 4.53 13.77 -9.04
N SER A 86 3.84 13.48 -10.15
CA SER A 86 3.93 14.27 -11.38
C SER A 86 2.65 14.10 -12.19
N ASN A 87 2.55 14.76 -13.33
CA ASN A 87 1.47 14.56 -14.30
C ASN A 87 1.70 13.35 -15.23
N ASP A 88 2.91 12.79 -15.26
CA ASP A 88 3.27 11.65 -16.11
C ASP A 88 4.00 10.54 -15.34
N ILE A 89 3.40 9.35 -15.32
CA ILE A 89 3.97 8.17 -14.67
C ILE A 89 5.28 7.69 -15.35
N THR A 90 5.45 7.96 -16.64
CA THR A 90 6.66 7.60 -17.40
C THR A 90 7.84 8.43 -16.93
N ILE A 91 7.62 9.74 -16.71
CA ILE A 91 8.61 10.64 -16.11
C ILE A 91 8.97 10.13 -14.71
N LEU A 92 7.99 9.84 -13.86
CA LEU A 92 8.23 9.31 -12.51
C LEU A 92 9.09 8.04 -12.52
N ARG A 93 8.83 7.10 -13.43
CA ARG A 93 9.63 5.87 -13.59
C ARG A 93 11.05 6.16 -14.00
N SER A 94 11.26 7.07 -14.95
CA SER A 94 12.60 7.49 -15.39
C SER A 94 13.39 8.08 -14.23
N ILE A 95 12.79 9.01 -13.49
CA ILE A 95 13.38 9.68 -12.33
C ILE A 95 13.76 8.69 -11.25
N ARG A 96 12.83 7.82 -10.86
CA ARG A 96 13.08 6.76 -9.87
C ARG A 96 14.29 5.94 -10.26
N ASN A 97 14.36 5.49 -11.51
CA ASN A 97 15.45 4.63 -11.97
C ASN A 97 16.80 5.38 -11.97
N GLN A 98 16.82 6.65 -12.35
CA GLN A 98 18.03 7.49 -12.30
C GLN A 98 18.50 7.70 -10.86
N ILE A 99 17.60 8.04 -9.93
CA ILE A 99 17.95 8.24 -8.51
C ILE A 99 18.48 6.95 -7.89
N LEU A 100 17.83 5.81 -8.14
CA LEU A 100 18.30 4.52 -7.61
C LEU A 100 19.65 4.14 -8.21
N PHE A 101 19.86 4.38 -9.51
CA PHE A 101 21.14 4.13 -10.16
C PHE A 101 22.26 4.99 -9.56
N GLU A 102 22.02 6.29 -9.41
CA GLU A 102 22.97 7.23 -8.81
C GLU A 102 23.33 6.81 -7.39
N ALA A 103 22.33 6.51 -6.55
CA ALA A 103 22.54 6.07 -5.17
C ALA A 103 23.39 4.79 -5.11
N ILE A 104 23.09 3.79 -5.96
CA ILE A 104 23.84 2.54 -6.02
C ILE A 104 25.29 2.78 -6.47
N SER A 105 25.48 3.65 -7.45
CA SER A 105 26.80 3.98 -8.01
C SER A 105 27.67 4.71 -7.00
N GLU A 106 27.17 5.80 -6.42
CA GLU A 106 27.89 6.64 -5.45
C GLU A 106 28.26 5.88 -4.18
N LEU A 107 27.37 5.00 -3.71
CA LEU A 107 27.62 4.19 -2.52
C LEU A 107 28.45 2.92 -2.82
N GLY A 108 28.75 2.63 -4.09
CA GLY A 108 29.51 1.44 -4.49
C GLY A 108 28.81 0.12 -4.14
N ILE A 109 27.48 0.09 -4.15
CA ILE A 109 26.67 -1.05 -3.71
C ILE A 109 26.79 -2.21 -4.71
N LYS A 110 27.01 -3.42 -4.17
CA LYS A 110 27.13 -4.64 -4.97
C LYS A 110 25.92 -5.55 -4.78
N LYS A 111 25.49 -6.18 -5.87
CA LYS A 111 24.47 -7.22 -5.81
C LYS A 111 25.04 -8.49 -5.15
N GLN A 112 24.30 -9.03 -4.21
CA GLN A 112 24.54 -10.31 -3.56
C GLN A 112 24.08 -11.49 -4.45
N LYS A 113 24.63 -12.67 -4.16
CA LYS A 113 24.23 -13.93 -4.81
C LYS A 113 22.85 -14.37 -4.35
N GLN A 114 22.55 -14.23 -3.06
CA GLN A 114 21.26 -14.57 -2.48
C GLN A 114 20.25 -13.44 -2.72
N LYS A 115 19.00 -13.83 -2.93
CA LYS A 115 17.88 -12.88 -2.98
C LYS A 115 17.24 -12.76 -1.61
N LEU A 116 16.83 -11.55 -1.26
CA LEU A 116 15.95 -11.27 -0.14
C LEU A 116 14.62 -12.02 -0.31
N ASN A 117 14.07 -12.49 0.80
CA ASN A 117 12.77 -13.15 0.82
C ASN A 117 11.65 -12.10 0.78
N LEU A 118 11.40 -11.52 -0.39
CA LEU A 118 10.37 -10.51 -0.61
C LEU A 118 9.09 -11.13 -1.20
N MET A 119 7.97 -10.44 -1.00
CA MET A 119 6.75 -10.73 -1.75
C MET A 119 6.99 -10.54 -3.26
N LYS A 120 6.46 -11.47 -4.05
CA LYS A 120 6.62 -11.50 -5.50
C LYS A 120 5.37 -10.98 -6.19
N VAL A 121 5.58 -10.17 -7.21
CA VAL A 121 4.57 -9.85 -8.21
C VAL A 121 4.56 -10.99 -9.22
N VAL A 122 3.44 -11.70 -9.32
CA VAL A 122 3.27 -12.81 -10.28
C VAL A 122 2.04 -12.57 -11.14
N GLU A 123 2.01 -13.11 -12.36
CA GLU A 123 0.82 -13.06 -13.20
C GLU A 123 -0.34 -13.87 -12.58
N CYS A 124 -1.52 -13.26 -12.48
CA CYS A 124 -2.69 -13.92 -11.92
C CYS A 124 -3.37 -14.78 -12.99
N LYS A 125 -3.14 -16.09 -12.93
CA LYS A 125 -3.72 -17.06 -13.88
C LYS A 125 -5.17 -17.45 -13.59
N ASN A 126 -5.71 -17.11 -12.40
CA ASN A 126 -7.05 -17.51 -12.00
C ASN A 126 -8.06 -16.39 -12.30
N SER A 127 -8.81 -16.54 -13.40
CA SER A 127 -9.85 -15.58 -13.82
C SER A 127 -11.09 -15.63 -12.94
N SER A 128 -11.42 -16.76 -12.30
CA SER A 128 -12.69 -16.94 -11.59
C SER A 128 -12.83 -16.00 -10.39
N ILE A 129 -11.73 -15.77 -9.67
CA ILE A 129 -11.67 -14.82 -8.56
C ILE A 129 -11.95 -13.39 -9.06
N LEU A 130 -11.32 -13.01 -10.18
CA LEU A 130 -11.52 -11.68 -10.78
C LEU A 130 -12.96 -11.51 -11.28
N GLU A 131 -13.57 -12.56 -11.82
CA GLU A 131 -14.97 -12.56 -12.25
C GLU A 131 -15.93 -12.42 -11.06
N THR A 132 -15.71 -13.16 -9.98
CA THR A 132 -16.46 -12.99 -8.72
C THR A 132 -16.33 -11.56 -8.22
N PHE A 133 -15.14 -10.97 -8.24
CA PHE A 133 -14.95 -9.58 -7.83
C PHE A 133 -15.59 -8.57 -8.75
N LYS A 134 -15.47 -8.73 -10.06
CA LYS A 134 -16.18 -7.88 -11.03
C LYS A 134 -17.68 -7.93 -10.78
N LYS A 135 -18.23 -9.12 -10.53
CA LYS A 135 -19.64 -9.33 -10.22
C LYS A 135 -20.05 -8.66 -8.90
N ASP A 136 -19.31 -8.89 -7.82
CA ASP A 136 -19.62 -8.28 -6.53
C ASP A 136 -19.49 -6.75 -6.56
N TYR A 137 -18.49 -6.23 -7.25
CA TYR A 137 -18.29 -4.79 -7.35
C TYR A 137 -19.29 -4.11 -8.30
N SER A 138 -19.77 -4.81 -9.33
CA SER A 138 -20.81 -4.29 -10.23
C SER A 138 -22.14 -4.00 -9.52
N LYS A 139 -22.39 -4.63 -8.36
CA LYS A 139 -23.57 -4.37 -7.51
C LYS A 139 -23.58 -2.95 -6.95
N TYR A 140 -22.44 -2.25 -6.91
CA TYR A 140 -22.32 -0.85 -6.44
C TYR A 140 -22.60 0.20 -7.54
N GLY A 141 -23.10 -0.24 -8.70
CA GLY A 141 -23.63 0.60 -9.78
C GLY A 141 -22.59 1.06 -10.81
N PRO A 142 -23.05 1.56 -11.97
CA PRO A 142 -22.17 2.08 -13.03
C PRO A 142 -21.62 3.45 -12.61
N ARG A 143 -20.63 3.45 -11.72
CA ARG A 143 -19.88 4.67 -11.43
C ARG A 143 -19.13 5.04 -12.71
N LYS A 144 -19.53 6.11 -13.42
CA LYS A 144 -18.79 6.63 -14.59
C LYS A 144 -17.29 6.68 -14.28
N GLY A 145 -16.47 6.06 -15.13
CA GLY A 145 -15.02 5.89 -14.93
C GLY A 145 -14.59 4.60 -14.20
N PHE A 146 -15.52 3.69 -13.87
CA PHE A 146 -15.23 2.42 -13.18
C PHE A 146 -14.31 1.50 -13.99
N GLU A 147 -14.56 1.31 -15.29
CA GLU A 147 -13.71 0.45 -16.12
C GLU A 147 -12.29 1.02 -16.23
N ASP A 148 -12.13 2.34 -16.28
CA ASP A 148 -10.83 3.00 -16.39
C ASP A 148 -10.07 3.03 -15.05
N LYS A 149 -10.78 3.21 -13.92
CA LYS A 149 -10.20 3.14 -12.57
C LYS A 149 -9.91 1.71 -12.13
N PHE A 150 -10.76 0.75 -12.49
CA PHE A 150 -10.49 -0.67 -12.25
C PHE A 150 -9.30 -1.13 -13.10
N LYS A 151 -9.20 -0.73 -14.37
CA LYS A 151 -8.01 -0.98 -15.23
C LYS A 151 -6.69 -0.52 -14.59
N LEU A 152 -6.68 0.59 -13.84
CA LEU A 152 -5.49 1.11 -13.14
C LEU A 152 -5.00 0.19 -11.99
N TYR A 153 -5.91 -0.52 -11.32
CA TYR A 153 -5.58 -1.41 -10.20
C TYR A 153 -5.72 -2.90 -10.52
N SER A 154 -6.29 -3.24 -11.69
CA SER A 154 -6.55 -4.60 -12.16
C SER A 154 -5.48 -5.09 -13.13
N GLY A 155 -4.21 -4.70 -12.95
CA GLY A 155 -3.14 -5.45 -13.59
C GLY A 155 -3.37 -6.94 -13.30
N ASN A 156 -3.17 -7.81 -14.28
CA ASN A 156 -3.34 -9.26 -14.13
C ASN A 156 -2.19 -9.85 -13.29
N TYR A 157 -2.01 -9.33 -12.07
CA TYR A 157 -0.99 -9.77 -11.15
C TYR A 157 -1.56 -10.01 -9.75
N ALA A 158 -0.79 -10.79 -8.99
CA ALA A 158 -0.99 -11.11 -7.59
C ALA A 158 0.31 -10.82 -6.83
N ARG A 159 0.20 -10.51 -5.53
CA ARG A 159 1.35 -10.33 -4.62
C ARG A 159 1.48 -11.58 -3.76
N GLU A 160 2.31 -12.53 -4.19
CA GLU A 160 2.52 -13.80 -3.49
C GLU A 160 3.65 -13.72 -2.47
N GLY A 161 3.50 -14.42 -1.35
CA GLY A 161 4.49 -14.49 -0.28
C GLY A 161 4.13 -15.58 0.71
N SER A 162 5.15 -16.15 1.37
CA SER A 162 4.94 -17.14 2.43
C SER A 162 4.14 -16.59 3.61
N VAL A 163 4.20 -15.27 3.84
CA VAL A 163 3.45 -14.58 4.90
C VAL A 163 1.95 -14.83 4.84
N TRP A 164 1.39 -15.18 3.67
CA TRP A 164 -0.04 -15.48 3.58
C TRP A 164 -0.46 -16.72 4.36
N ASN A 165 0.43 -17.68 4.57
CA ASN A 165 0.14 -18.81 5.45
C ASN A 165 0.04 -18.34 6.91
N GLU A 166 0.93 -17.47 7.36
CA GLU A 166 0.88 -16.88 8.71
C GLU A 166 -0.39 -16.05 8.90
N VAL A 167 -0.79 -15.27 7.89
CA VAL A 167 -2.05 -14.52 7.91
C VAL A 167 -3.25 -15.45 7.95
N ALA A 168 -3.19 -16.60 7.26
CA ALA A 168 -4.27 -17.59 7.22
C ALA A 168 -4.56 -18.23 8.59
N GLU A 169 -3.57 -18.24 9.49
CA GLU A 169 -3.69 -18.76 10.85
C GLU A 169 -4.38 -17.78 11.80
N LEU A 170 -4.56 -16.52 11.41
CA LEU A 170 -5.15 -15.50 12.28
C LEU A 170 -6.66 -15.64 12.46
N GLY A 171 -7.36 -16.23 11.48
CA GLY A 171 -8.81 -16.39 11.45
C GLY A 171 -9.32 -17.21 10.26
N ASN A 172 -10.63 -17.21 10.03
CA ASN A 172 -11.24 -17.99 8.94
C ASN A 172 -11.75 -17.14 7.77
N SER A 173 -11.95 -15.84 8.00
CA SER A 173 -12.59 -14.94 7.03
C SER A 173 -11.85 -13.62 6.94
N TYR A 174 -11.73 -13.11 5.71
CA TYR A 174 -10.78 -12.08 5.37
C TYR A 174 -11.44 -10.96 4.57
N ILE A 175 -11.24 -9.74 5.02
CA ILE A 175 -11.81 -8.54 4.44
C ILE A 175 -10.66 -7.68 3.93
N PHE A 176 -10.48 -7.58 2.62
CA PHE A 176 -9.46 -6.74 1.99
C PHE A 176 -10.06 -5.38 1.60
N VAL A 177 -9.38 -4.29 1.91
CA VAL A 177 -9.80 -2.96 1.43
C VAL A 177 -9.43 -2.79 -0.05
N ALA A 178 -10.38 -2.34 -0.86
CA ALA A 178 -10.39 -2.33 -2.32
C ALA A 178 -9.38 -1.36 -2.92
N HIS A 179 -9.29 -1.36 -4.25
CA HIS A 179 -8.24 -0.74 -5.08
C HIS A 179 -6.87 -1.33 -4.79
N SER A 180 -6.26 -0.95 -3.67
CA SER A 180 -4.91 -1.38 -3.31
C SER A 180 -4.84 -2.83 -2.82
N GLY A 181 -5.93 -3.37 -2.24
CA GLY A 181 -5.97 -4.73 -1.71
C GLY A 181 -6.17 -5.84 -2.74
N ILE A 182 -6.56 -5.53 -3.98
CA ILE A 182 -6.89 -6.56 -5.00
C ILE A 182 -5.70 -7.48 -5.31
N PRO A 183 -4.47 -6.97 -5.59
CA PRO A 183 -3.32 -7.83 -5.82
C PRO A 183 -2.97 -8.71 -4.61
N PHE A 184 -3.20 -8.22 -3.40
CA PHE A 184 -2.91 -8.93 -2.15
C PHE A 184 -3.92 -10.03 -1.89
N LEU A 185 -5.22 -9.75 -2.09
CA LEU A 185 -6.26 -10.75 -2.03
C LEU A 185 -5.93 -11.91 -2.98
N ARG A 186 -5.62 -11.61 -4.24
CA ARG A 186 -5.26 -12.64 -5.22
C ARG A 186 -4.06 -13.48 -4.75
N GLY A 187 -3.05 -12.83 -4.20
CA GLY A 187 -1.88 -13.51 -3.65
C GLY A 187 -2.22 -14.41 -2.46
N PHE A 188 -3.06 -13.92 -1.56
CA PHE A 188 -3.57 -14.68 -0.42
C PHE A 188 -4.33 -15.92 -0.90
N TYR A 189 -5.32 -15.75 -1.79
CA TYR A 189 -6.06 -16.87 -2.35
C TYR A 189 -5.14 -17.87 -3.06
N ASN A 190 -4.20 -17.39 -3.88
CA ASN A 190 -3.29 -18.27 -4.60
C ASN A 190 -2.49 -19.17 -3.65
N THR A 191 -2.12 -18.62 -2.49
CA THR A 191 -1.31 -19.32 -1.49
C THR A 191 -2.16 -20.25 -0.62
N THR A 192 -3.30 -19.77 -0.11
CA THR A 192 -4.05 -20.44 0.97
C THR A 192 -5.25 -21.24 0.46
N LYS A 193 -5.73 -20.94 -0.75
CA LYS A 193 -7.00 -21.44 -1.33
C LYS A 193 -8.24 -21.13 -0.48
N ASN A 194 -8.14 -20.25 0.51
CA ASN A 194 -9.27 -19.83 1.34
C ASN A 194 -10.27 -19.03 0.49
N LYS A 195 -11.55 -19.42 0.55
CA LYS A 195 -12.64 -18.83 -0.25
C LYS A 195 -13.47 -17.78 0.52
N ASN A 196 -13.29 -17.67 1.83
CA ASN A 196 -14.03 -16.76 2.70
C ASN A 196 -13.42 -15.36 2.65
N LEU A 197 -13.44 -14.78 1.44
CA LEU A 197 -12.81 -13.50 1.13
C LEU A 197 -13.87 -12.46 0.78
N CYS A 198 -13.66 -11.24 1.25
CA CYS A 198 -14.51 -10.08 1.01
C CYS A 198 -13.64 -8.88 0.61
N LEU A 199 -14.19 -7.95 -0.20
CA LEU A 199 -13.54 -6.70 -0.59
C LEU A 199 -14.35 -5.49 -0.12
N THR A 200 -13.78 -4.54 0.64
CA THR A 200 -14.42 -3.27 1.06
C THR A 200 -13.96 -2.05 0.34
N GLU A 201 -14.84 -1.08 0.18
CA GLU A 201 -14.41 0.27 -0.12
C GLU A 201 -14.77 1.17 1.07
N TYR A 202 -13.76 1.86 1.60
CA TYR A 202 -13.95 2.92 2.59
C TYR A 202 -13.41 4.22 2.03
N HIS A 203 -14.21 5.27 2.13
CA HIS A 203 -13.86 6.63 1.74
C HIS A 203 -14.00 7.55 2.93
N HIS A 204 -12.94 8.28 3.26
CA HIS A 204 -13.02 9.33 4.26
C HIS A 204 -13.87 10.50 3.72
N SER A 205 -14.75 11.05 4.56
CA SER A 205 -15.62 12.20 4.24
C SER A 205 -14.88 13.50 3.88
N HIS A 206 -13.55 13.53 4.05
CA HIS A 206 -12.69 14.67 3.74
C HIS A 206 -12.00 14.57 2.37
N ASP A 207 -12.24 13.50 1.60
CA ASP A 207 -11.88 13.51 0.19
C ASP A 207 -12.85 14.46 -0.55
N PRO A 208 -12.37 15.56 -1.16
CA PRO A 208 -13.24 16.47 -1.91
C PRO A 208 -13.94 15.79 -3.09
N TYR A 209 -13.46 14.65 -3.58
CA TYR A 209 -14.20 13.81 -4.54
C TYR A 209 -15.44 13.14 -3.94
N GLU A 210 -15.41 12.86 -2.64
CA GLU A 210 -16.43 12.08 -1.92
C GLU A 210 -17.44 12.96 -1.18
N GLN A 211 -17.15 14.25 -0.98
CA GLN A 211 -18.16 15.25 -0.58
C GLN A 211 -19.34 15.30 -1.57
N TYR A 212 -19.11 14.95 -2.84
CA TYR A 212 -20.14 14.84 -3.88
C TYR A 212 -20.77 13.45 -4.01
N ARG A 213 -20.30 12.44 -3.24
CA ARG A 213 -20.67 11.03 -3.44
C ARG A 213 -21.20 10.28 -2.22
N LYS A 214 -21.38 10.94 -1.07
CA LYS A 214 -22.02 10.43 0.17
C LYS A 214 -22.68 9.04 0.03
N ALA A 215 -21.87 8.01 0.03
CA ALA A 215 -22.31 6.64 0.18
C ALA A 215 -21.75 6.21 1.53
N PRO A 216 -22.55 6.22 2.62
CA PRO A 216 -22.13 5.49 3.80
C PRO A 216 -21.73 4.06 3.39
N LEU A 217 -20.78 3.45 4.11
CA LEU A 217 -20.55 2.01 4.04
C LEU A 217 -21.91 1.32 3.96
N ASP A 218 -22.24 0.80 2.78
CA ASP A 218 -23.54 0.19 2.58
C ASP A 218 -23.60 -0.99 3.55
N LYS A 219 -24.56 -1.06 4.46
CA LYS A 219 -24.67 -2.19 5.39
C LYS A 219 -24.82 -3.54 4.67
N ASN A 220 -25.11 -3.52 3.38
CA ASN A 220 -25.10 -4.67 2.47
C ASN A 220 -23.69 -5.13 2.04
N PHE A 221 -22.65 -4.49 2.58
CA PHE A 221 -21.23 -4.73 2.32
C PHE A 221 -20.79 -6.19 2.54
N ILE A 222 -21.48 -6.89 3.45
CA ILE A 222 -21.23 -8.28 3.78
C ILE A 222 -22.33 -9.18 3.19
N SER A 223 -22.53 -9.14 1.87
CA SER A 223 -23.62 -9.91 1.23
C SER A 223 -23.27 -11.37 0.92
N ASN A 224 -21.99 -11.76 1.01
CA ASN A 224 -21.53 -13.10 0.64
C ASN A 224 -21.02 -13.95 1.82
N LEU A 225 -20.88 -13.38 3.02
CA LEU A 225 -20.47 -14.14 4.21
C LEU A 225 -21.72 -14.37 5.07
N THR A 226 -21.99 -15.63 5.41
CA THR A 226 -23.05 -15.93 6.38
C THR A 226 -22.65 -15.38 7.76
N LYS A 227 -23.61 -15.20 8.68
CA LYS A 227 -23.28 -14.79 10.07
C LYS A 227 -22.24 -15.70 10.74
N GLU A 228 -22.21 -16.98 10.36
CA GLU A 228 -21.24 -17.97 10.83
C GLU A 228 -19.86 -17.77 10.19
N ASP A 229 -19.79 -17.28 8.94
CA ASP A 229 -18.55 -16.94 8.26
C ASP A 229 -17.93 -15.61 8.74
N ILE A 230 -18.59 -14.82 9.59
CA ILE A 230 -18.07 -13.49 10.02
C ILE A 230 -17.62 -13.52 11.49
N ASP A 231 -17.47 -14.70 12.11
CA ASP A 231 -16.94 -14.73 13.47
C ASP A 231 -15.46 -14.29 13.45
N ARG A 232 -15.22 -13.04 13.89
CA ARG A 232 -13.91 -12.38 14.04
C ARG A 232 -13.10 -12.26 12.75
N PRO A 233 -13.56 -11.46 11.77
CA PRO A 233 -12.88 -11.34 10.49
C PRO A 233 -11.52 -10.63 10.64
N ILE A 234 -10.62 -10.96 9.71
CA ILE A 234 -9.32 -10.29 9.56
C ILE A 234 -9.45 -9.20 8.50
N ILE A 235 -9.33 -7.94 8.92
CA ILE A 235 -9.40 -6.78 8.03
C ILE A 235 -7.99 -6.41 7.58
N ILE A 236 -7.77 -6.32 6.26
CA ILE A 236 -6.46 -6.17 5.64
C ILE A 236 -6.46 -4.93 4.74
N ASP A 237 -5.52 -4.00 4.96
CA ASP A 237 -5.41 -2.75 4.17
C ASP A 237 -3.95 -2.32 4.00
N ARG A 238 -3.64 -1.61 2.90
CA ARG A 238 -2.37 -0.88 2.76
C ARG A 238 -2.45 0.40 3.59
N SER A 239 -1.78 0.38 4.74
CA SER A 239 -2.02 1.36 5.79
C SER A 239 -1.02 2.51 5.76
N TYR A 240 -1.50 3.71 5.45
CA TYR A 240 -0.70 4.93 5.51
C TYR A 240 -0.65 5.51 6.93
N THR A 241 -1.83 5.80 7.50
CA THR A 241 -1.98 6.42 8.83
C THR A 241 -2.56 5.48 9.87
N GLY A 242 -3.21 4.37 9.46
CA GLY A 242 -3.95 3.45 10.33
C GLY A 242 -5.42 3.79 10.52
N ASN A 243 -5.89 4.95 10.07
CA ASN A 243 -7.25 5.42 10.36
C ASN A 243 -8.35 4.56 9.71
N THR A 244 -8.15 4.10 8.48
CA THR A 244 -9.09 3.18 7.79
C THR A 244 -9.27 1.89 8.60
N LEU A 245 -8.16 1.25 8.98
CA LEU A 245 -8.18 0.02 9.77
C LEU A 245 -8.83 0.23 11.14
N LYS A 246 -8.51 1.32 11.83
CA LYS A 246 -9.14 1.68 13.11
C LYS A 246 -10.65 1.81 12.95
N TYR A 247 -11.10 2.61 11.97
CA TYR A 247 -12.52 2.83 11.73
C TYR A 247 -13.26 1.54 11.39
N LEU A 248 -12.70 0.72 10.50
CA LEU A 248 -13.31 -0.56 10.11
C LEU A 248 -13.36 -1.55 11.29
N LYS A 249 -12.34 -1.55 12.15
CA LYS A 249 -12.33 -2.35 13.38
C LYS A 249 -13.40 -1.91 14.37
N ASP A 250 -13.58 -0.61 14.56
CA ASP A 250 -14.63 -0.08 15.44
C ASP A 250 -16.04 -0.38 14.90
N PHE A 251 -16.19 -0.45 13.56
CA PHE A 251 -17.46 -0.76 12.90
C PHE A 251 -17.78 -2.28 12.89
N ILE A 252 -16.76 -3.12 12.74
CA ILE A 252 -16.87 -4.59 12.68
C ILE A 252 -16.38 -5.16 14.01
N ALA A 253 -17.31 -5.35 14.94
CA ALA A 253 -17.03 -5.88 16.28
C ALA A 253 -16.23 -7.20 16.23
N ASP A 254 -15.34 -7.39 17.21
CA ASP A 254 -14.47 -8.57 17.38
C ASP A 254 -13.54 -8.90 16.20
N SER A 255 -13.31 -7.95 15.28
CA SER A 255 -12.33 -8.10 14.19
C SER A 255 -10.89 -7.86 14.64
N LYS A 256 -9.96 -8.44 13.88
CA LYS A 256 -8.52 -8.12 13.95
C LYS A 256 -8.09 -7.38 12.70
N THR A 257 -7.06 -6.56 12.79
CA THR A 257 -6.54 -5.80 11.65
C THR A 257 -5.11 -6.18 11.27
N VAL A 258 -4.82 -6.20 9.98
CA VAL A 258 -3.49 -6.40 9.40
C VAL A 258 -3.15 -5.19 8.52
N ALA A 259 -2.13 -4.43 8.92
CA ALA A 259 -1.57 -3.36 8.09
C ALA A 259 -0.54 -3.92 7.11
N LEU A 260 -0.84 -3.86 5.81
CA LEU A 260 0.11 -4.19 4.75
C LEU A 260 1.07 -3.03 4.55
N PHE A 261 2.36 -3.28 4.73
CA PHE A 261 3.43 -2.34 4.42
C PHE A 261 3.19 -0.96 5.03
N PRO A 262 3.08 -0.90 6.37
CA PRO A 262 2.75 0.33 7.09
C PRO A 262 3.72 1.46 6.69
N LYS A 263 3.20 2.67 6.51
CA LYS A 263 4.01 3.85 6.11
C LYS A 263 4.43 4.75 7.26
N THR A 264 3.82 4.56 8.42
CA THR A 264 4.05 5.36 9.62
C THR A 264 3.99 4.49 10.88
N GLU A 265 4.63 4.91 11.96
CA GLU A 265 4.50 4.32 13.28
C GLU A 265 3.03 4.25 13.72
N SER A 266 2.23 5.29 13.44
CA SER A 266 0.79 5.32 13.72
C SER A 266 0.05 4.15 13.04
N SER A 267 0.38 3.85 11.79
CA SER A 267 -0.26 2.74 11.07
C SER A 267 0.03 1.37 11.69
N ILE A 268 1.19 1.21 12.34
CA ILE A 268 1.54 0.01 13.11
C ILE A 268 0.76 -0.01 14.43
N ARG A 269 0.80 1.08 15.20
CA ARG A 269 0.15 1.17 16.52
C ARG A 269 -1.36 0.99 16.47
N LEU A 270 -2.00 1.40 15.38
CA LEU A 270 -3.45 1.31 15.19
C LEU A 270 -3.92 -0.02 14.59
N SER A 271 -3.00 -0.96 14.31
CA SER A 271 -3.32 -2.30 13.82
C SER A 271 -2.97 -3.37 14.85
N ASP A 272 -3.62 -4.54 14.79
CA ASP A 272 -3.26 -5.69 15.64
C ASP A 272 -1.99 -6.39 15.13
N TYR A 273 -1.89 -6.50 13.81
CA TYR A 273 -0.78 -7.10 13.11
C TYR A 273 -0.35 -6.22 11.94
N PHE A 274 0.86 -6.42 11.45
CA PHE A 274 1.36 -5.75 10.26
C PHE A 274 2.33 -6.63 9.48
N ILE A 275 2.42 -6.39 8.18
CA ILE A 275 3.34 -7.09 7.28
C ILE A 275 4.41 -6.11 6.82
N ILE A 276 5.67 -6.48 7.01
CA ILE A 276 6.82 -5.84 6.36
C ILE A 276 7.45 -6.88 5.45
N ASN A 277 7.71 -6.49 4.20
CA ASN A 277 8.29 -7.35 3.16
C ASN A 277 7.52 -8.67 2.93
N ASN A 278 7.85 -9.72 3.68
CA ASN A 278 7.21 -11.03 3.62
C ASN A 278 7.15 -11.72 5.00
N LYS A 279 7.03 -10.93 6.08
CA LYS A 279 6.88 -11.43 7.45
C LYS A 279 5.75 -10.73 8.18
N LEU A 280 4.98 -11.50 8.95
CA LEU A 280 3.90 -11.01 9.80
C LEU A 280 4.45 -10.69 11.19
N PHE A 281 4.03 -9.56 11.74
CA PHE A 281 4.38 -9.12 13.09
C PHE A 281 3.11 -8.80 13.87
N ASN A 282 3.17 -9.00 15.18
CA ASN A 282 2.16 -8.51 16.12
C ASN A 282 2.57 -7.13 16.64
N SER A 283 1.69 -6.15 16.49
CA SER A 283 1.98 -4.76 16.87
C SER A 283 2.29 -4.59 18.36
N LYS A 284 1.81 -5.50 19.21
CA LYS A 284 2.07 -5.47 20.66
C LYS A 284 3.50 -5.87 21.04
N ASP A 285 4.20 -6.58 20.16
CA ASP A 285 5.56 -7.07 20.43
C ASP A 285 6.63 -6.04 20.06
N VAL A 286 6.23 -4.91 19.45
CA VAL A 286 7.13 -3.86 18.99
C VAL A 286 7.50 -2.91 20.12
N ASN A 287 8.80 -2.81 20.41
CA ASN A 287 9.33 -1.77 21.29
C ASN A 287 9.71 -0.51 20.50
N PHE A 288 8.75 0.41 20.34
CA PHE A 288 8.92 1.68 19.63
C PHE A 288 9.91 2.66 20.30
N ASN A 289 10.24 2.46 21.58
CA ASN A 289 11.18 3.33 22.29
C ASN A 289 12.64 2.95 22.03
N LYS A 290 12.89 1.79 21.39
CA LYS A 290 14.23 1.33 21.05
C LYS A 290 14.76 2.15 19.87
N GLU A 291 15.97 2.68 19.99
CA GLU A 291 16.63 3.33 18.87
C GLU A 291 16.77 2.37 17.67
N GLY A 292 16.45 2.86 16.47
CA GLY A 292 16.45 2.04 15.26
C GLY A 292 15.47 0.87 15.29
N TRP A 293 14.39 0.93 16.08
CA TRP A 293 13.39 -0.15 16.19
C TRP A 293 12.89 -0.61 14.82
N TYR A 294 12.59 0.32 13.92
CA TYR A 294 12.03 0.00 12.62
C TYR A 294 13.03 -0.72 11.70
N PHE A 295 14.28 -0.26 11.71
CA PHE A 295 15.35 -0.93 10.97
C PHE A 295 15.61 -2.35 11.48
N ASN A 296 15.53 -2.56 12.80
CA ASN A 296 15.60 -3.90 13.38
C ASN A 296 14.42 -4.78 12.92
N LEU A 297 13.21 -4.25 12.81
CA LEU A 297 12.06 -4.98 12.25
C LEU A 297 12.27 -5.33 10.77
N ILE A 298 12.81 -4.42 9.96
CA ILE A 298 13.10 -4.73 8.56
C ILE A 298 14.14 -5.84 8.47
N ARG A 299 15.24 -5.77 9.23
CA ARG A 299 16.24 -6.84 9.28
C ARG A 299 15.61 -8.18 9.67
N GLU A 300 14.78 -8.17 10.69
CA GLU A 300 14.05 -9.35 11.15
C GLU A 300 13.07 -9.89 10.08
N SER A 301 12.43 -9.01 9.30
CA SER A 301 11.48 -9.41 8.25
C SER A 301 12.11 -10.17 7.09
N LEU A 302 13.42 -10.03 6.92
CA LEU A 302 14.16 -10.60 5.79
C LEU A 302 14.89 -11.90 6.13
N ASN A 303 14.88 -12.32 7.41
CA ASN A 303 15.52 -13.54 7.92
C ASN A 303 16.86 -13.83 7.23
N LEU A 304 17.83 -12.94 7.43
CA LEU A 304 19.25 -13.31 7.47
C LEU A 304 19.58 -13.85 8.86
#